data_AF-A0A3P7RJV4-F1
#
_entry.id   AF-A0A3P7RJV4-F1
#
_cell.length_a   1.000
_cell.length_b   1.000
_cell.length_c   1.000
_cell.angle_alpha   90.00
_cell.angle_beta   90.00
_cell.angle_gamma   90.00
#
_symmetry.space_group_name_H-M   'P 1'
#
loop_
_entity.id
_entity.type
_entity.pdbx_description
1 polymer ?
#
loop_
_entity_poly.entity_id
_entity_poly.type
_entity_poly.pdbx_seq_one_letter_code
_entity_poly.pdbx_strand_id
1 'polypeptide(L)' 'MGPKFSPEVTIGLECALQLFAEARPPGIYKADYLKELFERYGDPDDCPAAPPLPDWCFGKQDSCCS' A
#
# COMPACT_ATOMS: atom_id res chain seq x y z
N MET A 1 14.49 -19.42 6.14
CA MET A 1 14.31 -19.59 4.69
C MET A 1 13.79 -18.27 4.15
N GLY A 2 14.67 -17.29 3.89
CA GLY A 2 14.23 -16.01 3.31
C GLY A 2 13.99 -16.20 1.81
N PRO A 3 13.01 -15.50 1.20
CA PRO A 3 12.81 -15.58 -0.23
C PRO A 3 14.10 -15.14 -0.95
N LYS A 4 14.67 -16.04 -1.76
CA LYS A 4 15.76 -15.70 -2.68
C LYS A 4 15.13 -14.89 -3.80
N PHE A 5 15.23 -13.56 -3.71
CA PHE A 5 14.79 -12.67 -4.76
C PHE A 5 15.82 -12.75 -5.90
N SER A 6 15.52 -13.55 -6.92
CA SER A 6 16.29 -13.57 -8.16
C SER A 6 16.06 -12.25 -8.90
N PRO A 7 17.10 -11.57 -9.38
CA PRO A 7 17.00 -10.21 -9.96
C PRO A 7 16.25 -10.14 -11.31
N GLU A 8 15.76 -11.27 -11.83
CA GLU A 8 15.10 -11.39 -13.13
C GLU A 8 13.56 -11.42 -13.03
N VAL A 9 12.98 -11.40 -11.81
CA VAL A 9 11.52 -11.45 -11.64
C VAL A 9 10.93 -10.05 -11.71
N THR A 10 10.27 -9.74 -12.82
CA THR A 10 9.30 -8.63 -12.89
C THR A 10 8.05 -9.04 -12.13
N ILE A 11 7.93 -8.62 -10.87
CA ILE A 11 6.69 -8.81 -10.12
C ILE A 11 5.61 -7.88 -10.69
N GLY A 12 4.40 -8.40 -10.91
CA GLY A 12 3.26 -7.59 -11.33
C GLY A 12 2.84 -6.60 -10.24
N LEU A 13 2.26 -5.47 -10.65
CA LEU A 13 1.87 -4.40 -9.73
C LEU A 13 0.90 -4.88 -8.63
N GLU A 14 -0.14 -5.64 -9.01
CA GLU A 14 -1.11 -6.19 -8.05
C GLU A 14 -0.43 -7.06 -6.99
N CYS A 15 0.45 -7.96 -7.43
CA CYS A 15 1.24 -8.80 -6.53
C CYS A 15 2.15 -7.96 -5.61
N ALA A 16 2.78 -6.90 -6.14
CA ALA A 16 3.61 -6.02 -5.34
C ALA A 16 2.81 -5.29 -4.26
N LEU A 17 1.61 -4.79 -4.61
CA LEU A 17 0.70 -4.14 -3.67
C LEU A 17 0.22 -5.11 -2.59
N GLN A 18 -0.12 -6.35 -2.98
CA GLN A 18 -0.53 -7.38 -2.03
C GLN A 18 0.59 -7.73 -1.05
N LEU A 19 1.80 -8.02 -1.55
CA LEU A 19 2.95 -8.31 -0.69
C LEU A 19 3.27 -7.15 0.27
N PHE A 20 3.14 -5.92 -0.20
CA PHE A 20 3.34 -4.74 0.63
C PHE A 20 2.27 -4.61 1.72
N ALA A 21 1.00 -4.86 1.39
CA ALA A 21 -0.10 -4.85 2.34
C ALA A 21 0.01 -5.95 3.40
N GLU A 22 0.48 -7.15 3.02
CA GLU A 22 0.76 -8.25 3.94
C GLU A 22 1.94 -7.95 4.87
N ALA A 23 3.03 -7.37 4.33
CA ALA A 23 4.20 -7.01 5.11
C ALA A 23 3.95 -5.83 6.06
N ARG A 24 3.07 -4.89 5.68
CA ARG A 24 2.72 -3.72 6.48
C ARG A 24 1.25 -3.34 6.34
N PRO A 25 0.34 -3.99 7.07
CA PRO A 25 -1.08 -3.68 7.01
C PRO A 25 -1.38 -2.20 7.35
N PRO A 26 -2.32 -1.53 6.64
CA PRO A 26 -3.16 -2.06 5.56
C PRO A 26 -2.53 -1.94 4.14
N GLY A 27 -1.24 -1.64 4.04
CA GLY A 27 -0.57 -1.29 2.79
C GLY A 27 -0.66 0.21 2.48
N ILE A 28 -0.67 0.54 1.19
CA ILE A 28 -0.80 1.93 0.75
C ILE A 28 -2.26 2.36 0.93
N TYR A 29 -2.51 3.28 1.87
CA TYR A 29 -3.85 3.80 2.19
C TYR A 29 -4.16 5.16 1.54
N LYS A 30 -3.27 5.66 0.67
CA LYS A 30 -3.45 6.89 -0.10
C LYS A 30 -3.92 6.57 -1.52
N ALA A 31 -5.15 6.94 -1.86
CA ALA A 31 -5.77 6.61 -3.15
C ALA A 31 -5.04 7.25 -4.35
N ASP A 32 -4.55 8.47 -4.20
CA ASP A 32 -3.75 9.17 -5.21
C ASP A 32 -2.45 8.43 -5.53
N TYR A 33 -1.83 7.80 -4.52
CA TYR A 33 -0.60 7.02 -4.72
C TYR A 33 -0.89 5.70 -5.44
N LEU A 34 -2.01 5.05 -5.13
CA LEU A 34 -2.43 3.85 -5.86
C LEU A 34 -2.70 4.17 -7.34
N LYS A 35 -3.43 5.26 -7.61
CA LYS A 35 -3.72 5.70 -8.99
C LYS A 35 -2.45 5.94 -9.80
N GLU A 36 -1.49 6.69 -9.25
CA GLU A 36 -0.20 6.94 -9.91
C GLU A 36 0.60 5.66 -10.19
N LEU A 37 0.51 4.65 -9.32
CA LEU A 37 1.17 3.37 -9.56
C LEU A 37 0.52 2.61 -10.72
N PHE A 38 -0.81 2.58 -10.78
CA PHE A 38 -1.53 1.94 -11.88
C PHE A 38 -1.35 2.69 -13.20
N GLU A 39 -1.27 4.03 -13.20
CA GLU A 39 -0.96 4.80 -14.40
C GLU A 39 0.44 4.51 -14.98
N ARG A 40 1.41 4.14 -14.14
CA ARG A 40 2.80 3.90 -14.56
C ARG A 40 3.11 2.44 -14.89
N TYR A 41 2.48 1.52 -14.16
CA TYR A 41 2.89 0.11 -14.14
C TYR A 41 1.73 -0.88 -14.35
N GLY A 42 0.50 -0.42 -14.54
CA GLY A 42 -0.70 -1.25 -14.71
C GLY A 42 -1.77 -0.60 -15.58
N ASP A 43 -3.03 -0.96 -15.33
CA ASP A 43 -4.20 -0.34 -15.95
C ASP A 43 -4.93 0.56 -14.93
N PRO A 44 -5.12 1.87 -15.18
CA PRO A 44 -5.85 2.75 -14.27
C PRO A 44 -7.29 2.27 -13.96
N ASP A 45 -7.94 1.54 -14.86
CA ASP A 45 -9.29 1.00 -14.63
C ASP A 45 -9.31 -0.17 -13.62
N ASP A 46 -8.16 -0.83 -13.42
CA ASP A 46 -7.96 -1.91 -12.45
C ASP A 46 -7.49 -1.40 -11.07
N CYS A 47 -7.36 -0.08 -10.88
CA CYS A 47 -6.89 0.49 -9.63
C CYS A 47 -7.86 0.19 -8.46
N PRO A 48 -7.42 -0.48 -7.39
CA PRO A 48 -8.26 -0.79 -6.24
C PRO A 48 -8.54 0.48 -5.42
N ALA A 49 -9.66 0.46 -4.70
CA ALA A 49 -9.96 1.48 -3.71
C ALA A 49 -8.95 1.42 -2.56
N ALA A 50 -8.57 2.59 -2.03
CA ALA A 50 -7.69 2.65 -0.88
C ALA A 50 -8.35 2.00 0.36
N PRO A 51 -7.60 1.23 1.16
CA PRO A 51 -8.09 0.68 2.41
C PRO A 51 -8.43 1.79 3.43
N PRO A 52 -9.27 1.50 4.43
CA PRO A 52 -9.58 2.44 5.50
C PRO A 52 -8.31 2.86 6.25
N LEU A 53 -8.31 4.11 6.73
CA LEU A 53 -7.20 4.62 7.54
C LEU A 53 -7.11 3.81 8.85
N PRO A 54 -5.92 3.34 9.22
CA PRO A 54 -5.73 2.64 10.47
C PRO A 54 -5.79 3.61 11.67
N ASP A 55 -6.15 3.09 12.85
CA ASP A 55 -6.41 3.91 14.05
C ASP A 55 -5.25 4.81 14.47
N TRP A 56 -4.01 4.35 14.26
CA TRP A 56 -2.80 5.12 14.58
C TRP A 56 -2.67 6.40 13.74
N CYS A 57 -3.36 6.48 12.60
CA CYS A 57 -3.30 7.62 11.69
C CYS A 57 -4.08 8.84 12.23
N PHE A 58 -5.02 8.63 13.16
CA PHE A 58 -5.84 9.71 13.73
C PHE A 58 -5.18 10.44 14.90
N GLY A 59 -4.01 9.96 15.37
CA GLY A 59 -3.32 10.48 16.54
C GLY A 59 -4.17 10.34 17.81
N LYS A 60 -3.54 10.18 18.98
CA LYS A 60 -4.26 10.58 20.19
C LYS A 60 -4.50 12.08 20.03
N GLN A 61 -5.75 12.49 19.87
CA GLN A 61 -6.09 13.89 20.14
C GLN A 61 -5.74 14.08 21.60
N ASP A 62 -4.55 14.62 21.87
CA ASP A 62 -4.06 14.82 23.22
C ASP A 62 -5.04 15.77 23.92
N SER A 63 -5.95 15.19 24.72
CA SER A 63 -6.73 15.90 25.73
C SER A 63 -5.86 16.35 26.91
N CYS A 64 -4.56 16.56 26.68
CA CYS A 64 -3.59 16.99 27.66
C CYS A 64 -2.84 18.24 27.15
N CYS A 65 -3.57 19.31 26.87
CA CYS A 65 -3.09 20.64 27.22
C CYS A 65 -4.19 21.25 28.08
N SER A 66 -3.98 21.17 29.40
CA SER A 66 -4.76 21.88 30.41
C SER A 66 -4.66 23.39 30.22
#